data_AF-A0A2N2KFV0-F1
#
_entry.id   AF-A0A2N2KFV0-F1
#
_cell.length_a   1.000
_cell.length_b   1.000
_cell.length_c   1.000
_cell.angle_alpha   90.00
_cell.angle_beta   90.00
_cell.angle_gamma   90.00
#
_symmetry.space_group_name_H-M   'P 1'
#
loop_
_entity.id
_entity.type
_entity.pdbx_description
1 polymer ?
#
loop_
_entity_poly.entity_id
_entity_poly.type
_entity_poly.pdbx_seq_one_letter_code
_entity_poly.pdbx_strand_id
1 'polypeptide(L)'
;MKQEKTKQEDVPSSQKLNQFADTEERGSKIRRDYIHNLFFIFAIFIAGIIAYSNSFDCSFHFDDANFFEKIDMIGSAGISDWLKLFPSRPVGTLTFALNYHFHRLDVWGYHLVNLIIHLTNALLIWWLTWLTLSTPVMKTSEISRYKTMLAFLTGMLFVTHPLATQSVTYIAQRFASLATLFYL
;
A
#
# COMPACT_ATOMS: atom_id res chain seq x y z
N MET A 1 15.78 70.03 24.19
CA MET A 1 16.42 68.70 24.25
C MET A 1 15.32 67.67 24.05
N LYS A 2 15.61 66.61 23.28
CA LYS A 2 14.67 65.74 22.53
C LYS A 2 13.56 65.11 23.40
N GLN A 3 12.31 65.17 22.94
CA GLN A 3 11.22 64.34 23.45
C GLN A 3 11.43 62.89 22.94
N GLU A 4 11.66 61.97 23.87
CA GLU A 4 11.61 60.53 23.62
C GLU A 4 10.15 60.15 23.31
N LYS A 5 9.87 59.83 22.04
CA LYS A 5 8.61 59.19 21.66
C LYS A 5 8.65 57.74 22.13
N THR A 6 7.98 57.47 23.24
CA THR A 6 7.70 56.10 23.69
C THR A 6 6.96 55.38 22.57
N LYS A 7 7.63 54.39 21.98
CA LYS A 7 7.11 53.56 20.90
C LYS A 7 5.96 52.73 21.50
N GLN A 8 4.73 53.11 21.20
CA GLN A 8 3.54 52.39 21.65
C GLN A 8 3.59 51.00 21.00
N GLU A 9 3.87 49.95 21.79
CA GLU A 9 3.83 48.57 21.32
C GLU A 9 2.39 48.27 20.91
N ASP A 10 2.21 48.02 19.61
CA ASP A 10 0.93 47.81 18.97
C ASP A 10 0.40 46.43 19.41
N VAL A 11 -0.36 46.40 20.50
CA VAL A 11 -0.96 45.18 21.05
C VAL A 11 -1.89 44.59 19.98
N PRO A 12 -1.67 43.36 19.50
CA PRO A 12 -2.46 42.78 18.42
C PRO A 12 -3.95 42.74 18.80
N SER A 13 -4.82 43.16 17.86
CA SER A 13 -6.27 43.10 18.06
C SER A 13 -6.72 41.66 18.35
N SER A 14 -7.78 41.51 19.17
CA SER A 14 -8.35 40.22 19.58
C SER A 14 -8.67 39.30 18.38
N GLN A 15 -9.08 39.88 17.24
CA GLN A 15 -9.30 39.14 15.99
C GLN A 15 -8.03 38.49 15.44
N LYS A 16 -6.88 39.19 15.49
CA LYS A 16 -5.59 38.61 15.07
C LYS A 16 -5.19 37.47 15.98
N LEU A 17 -5.33 37.63 17.31
CA LEU A 17 -5.01 36.58 18.29
C LEU A 17 -5.86 35.31 18.06
N ASN A 18 -7.16 35.47 17.81
CA ASN A 18 -8.05 34.34 17.50
C ASN A 18 -7.67 33.66 16.18
N GLN A 19 -7.34 34.43 15.14
CA GLN A 19 -6.89 33.88 13.86
C GLN A 19 -5.56 33.10 13.99
N PHE A 20 -4.62 33.59 14.81
CA PHE A 20 -3.38 32.88 15.11
C PHE A 20 -3.66 31.57 15.86
N ALA A 21 -4.50 31.61 16.90
CA ALA A 21 -4.88 30.42 17.67
C ALA A 21 -5.58 29.35 16.79
N ASP A 22 -6.55 29.75 15.95
CA ASP A 22 -7.24 28.85 15.01
C ASP A 22 -6.26 28.20 14.01
N THR A 23 -5.26 28.96 13.56
CA THR A 23 -4.24 28.47 12.62
C THR A 23 -3.32 27.45 13.29
N GLU A 24 -2.89 27.71 14.53
CA GLU A 24 -2.07 26.77 15.31
C GLU A 24 -2.85 25.50 15.66
N GLU A 25 -4.11 25.63 16.08
CA GLU A 25 -4.95 24.49 16.45
C GLU A 25 -5.22 23.61 15.22
N ARG A 26 -5.57 24.22 14.08
CA ARG A 26 -5.74 23.52 12.80
C ARG A 26 -4.45 22.83 12.37
N GLY A 27 -3.31 23.49 12.49
CA GLY A 27 -2.00 22.91 12.18
C GLY A 27 -1.66 21.72 13.08
N SER A 28 -1.95 21.82 14.38
CA SER A 28 -1.73 20.75 15.35
C SER A 28 -2.58 19.52 15.05
N LYS A 29 -3.85 19.72 14.66
CA LYS A 29 -4.81 18.67 14.31
C LYS A 29 -4.39 17.94 13.04
N ILE A 30 -4.06 18.70 11.99
CA ILE A 30 -3.57 18.15 10.73
C ILE A 30 -2.31 17.29 10.97
N ARG A 31 -1.34 17.79 11.73
CA ARG A 31 -0.12 17.04 12.08
C ARG A 31 -0.45 15.74 12.82
N ARG A 32 -1.39 15.77 13.76
CA ARG A 32 -1.82 14.59 14.52
C ARG A 32 -2.45 13.52 13.62
N ASP A 33 -3.29 13.94 12.68
CA ASP A 33 -3.93 13.04 11.71
C ASP A 33 -2.90 12.37 10.80
N TYR A 34 -1.87 13.10 10.35
CA TYR A 34 -0.77 12.52 9.57
C TYR A 34 0.03 11.48 10.35
N ILE A 35 0.38 11.76 11.61
CA ILE A 35 1.13 10.83 12.45
C ILE A 35 0.34 9.54 12.67
N HIS A 36 -0.96 9.63 12.94
CA HIS A 36 -1.81 8.44 13.09
C HIS A 36 -1.90 7.62 11.80
N ASN A 37 -2.08 8.28 10.64
CA ASN A 37 -2.13 7.57 9.36
C ASN A 37 -0.80 6.87 9.04
N LEU A 38 0.33 7.53 9.30
CA LEU A 38 1.65 6.94 9.12
C LEU A 38 1.84 5.72 10.03
N PHE A 39 1.41 5.82 11.28
CA PHE A 39 1.42 4.69 12.22
C PHE A 39 0.60 3.51 11.69
N PHE A 40 -0.61 3.74 11.18
CA PHE A 40 -1.46 2.67 10.63
C PHE A 40 -0.87 2.03 9.38
N ILE A 41 -0.32 2.84 8.46
CA ILE A 41 0.39 2.34 7.28
C ILE A 41 1.57 1.45 7.70
N PHE A 42 2.38 1.92 8.65
CA PHE A 42 3.52 1.15 9.15
C PHE A 42 3.07 -0.15 9.84
N ALA A 43 2.01 -0.12 10.64
CA ALA A 43 1.47 -1.30 11.30
C ALA A 43 0.98 -2.36 10.29
N ILE A 44 0.23 -1.95 9.25
CA ILE A 44 -0.20 -2.85 8.17
C ILE A 44 1.01 -3.45 7.44
N PHE A 45 2.00 -2.61 7.14
CA PHE A 45 3.21 -3.02 6.43
C PHE A 45 4.02 -4.06 7.21
N ILE A 46 4.27 -3.81 8.50
CA ILE A 46 5.01 -4.72 9.37
C ILE A 46 4.23 -6.01 9.61
N ALA A 47 2.90 -5.93 9.82
CA ALA A 47 2.07 -7.11 9.98
C ALA A 47 2.13 -8.03 8.75
N GLY A 48 2.09 -7.47 7.54
CA GLY A 48 2.25 -8.23 6.31
C GLY A 48 3.63 -8.88 6.17
N ILE A 49 4.72 -8.16 6.48
CA ILE A 49 6.07 -8.74 6.47
C ILE A 49 6.16 -9.92 7.44
N ILE A 50 5.65 -9.76 8.66
CA ILE A 50 5.69 -10.84 9.67
C ILE A 50 4.86 -12.03 9.18
N ALA A 51 3.64 -11.80 8.72
CA ALA A 51 2.69 -12.84 8.33
C ALA A 51 3.20 -13.73 7.17
N TYR A 52 3.99 -13.18 6.26
CA TYR A 52 4.52 -13.91 5.10
C TYR A 52 6.05 -14.02 5.09
N SER A 53 6.72 -13.74 6.20
CA SER A 53 8.19 -13.85 6.30
C SER A 53 8.69 -15.26 5.97
N ASN A 54 7.90 -16.28 6.26
CA ASN A 54 8.19 -17.67 5.94
C ASN A 54 8.00 -18.02 4.46
N SER A 55 7.35 -17.17 3.64
CA SER A 55 7.14 -17.49 2.23
C SER A 55 8.46 -17.52 1.44
N PHE A 56 9.49 -16.85 1.93
CA PHE A 56 10.80 -16.79 1.27
C PHE A 56 11.56 -18.12 1.29
N ASP A 57 11.20 -19.03 2.19
CA ASP A 57 11.76 -20.37 2.28
C ASP A 57 10.92 -21.43 1.55
N CYS A 58 9.81 -21.02 0.90
CA CYS A 58 8.94 -21.92 0.17
C CYS A 58 9.48 -22.23 -1.23
N SER A 59 9.26 -23.47 -1.69
CA SER A 59 9.55 -23.89 -3.06
C SER A 59 8.37 -23.58 -4.01
N PHE A 60 8.52 -23.89 -5.29
CA PHE A 60 7.41 -23.87 -6.24
C PHE A 60 6.27 -24.79 -5.79
N HIS A 61 5.04 -24.26 -5.69
CA HIS A 61 3.86 -25.02 -5.27
C HIS A 61 2.68 -24.86 -6.25
N PHE A 62 1.87 -25.92 -6.39
CA PHE A 62 0.65 -25.94 -7.22
C PHE A 62 0.87 -25.44 -8.66
N ASP A 63 0.24 -24.32 -9.02
CA ASP A 63 0.27 -23.74 -10.37
C ASP A 63 1.67 -23.29 -10.81
N ASP A 64 2.62 -23.17 -9.88
CA ASP A 64 3.99 -22.79 -10.16
C ASP A 64 4.72 -23.81 -11.01
N ALA A 65 4.50 -25.11 -10.77
CA ALA A 65 5.19 -26.18 -11.50
C ALA A 65 4.90 -26.09 -13.00
N ASN A 66 3.62 -26.03 -13.37
CA ASN A 66 3.18 -25.88 -14.75
C ASN A 66 3.64 -24.56 -15.38
N PHE A 67 3.74 -23.49 -14.57
CA PHE A 67 4.18 -22.18 -15.03
C PHE A 67 5.67 -22.18 -15.37
N PHE A 68 6.50 -22.68 -14.45
CA PHE A 68 7.96 -22.70 -14.63
C PHE A 68 8.43 -23.78 -15.61
N GLU A 69 7.72 -24.91 -15.74
CA GLU A 69 8.00 -25.90 -16.79
C GLU A 69 7.91 -25.25 -18.19
N LYS A 70 6.87 -24.45 -18.44
CA LYS A 70 6.73 -23.72 -19.72
C LYS A 70 7.83 -22.69 -19.94
N ILE A 71 8.32 -22.07 -18.88
CA ILE A 71 9.41 -21.08 -18.95
C ILE A 71 10.73 -21.78 -19.24
N ASP A 72 11.00 -22.90 -18.57
CA ASP A 72 12.21 -23.70 -18.76
C ASP A 72 12.29 -24.26 -20.18
N MET A 73 11.16 -24.74 -20.74
CA MET A 73 11.07 -25.18 -22.14
C MET A 73 11.42 -24.09 -23.16
N ILE A 74 11.16 -22.81 -22.85
CA ILE A 74 11.55 -21.70 -23.72
C ILE A 74 13.03 -21.37 -23.58
N GLY A 75 13.62 -21.53 -22.39
CA GLY A 75 15.05 -21.29 -22.15
C GLY A 75 15.52 -19.86 -22.46
N SER A 76 14.61 -18.91 -22.65
CA SER A 76 14.90 -17.54 -23.10
C SER A 76 14.52 -16.52 -22.03
N ALA A 77 15.42 -15.56 -21.83
CA ALA A 77 15.17 -14.36 -21.02
C ALA A 77 14.52 -13.22 -21.83
N GLY A 78 14.25 -13.45 -23.12
CA GLY A 78 13.73 -12.45 -24.03
C GLY A 78 12.27 -12.11 -23.73
N ILE A 79 11.98 -10.84 -23.44
CA ILE A 79 10.63 -10.35 -23.10
C ILE A 79 9.59 -10.73 -24.17
N SER A 80 9.96 -10.75 -25.46
CA SER A 80 9.06 -11.14 -26.54
C SER A 80 8.58 -12.59 -26.44
N ASP A 81 9.44 -13.51 -26.02
CA ASP A 81 9.10 -14.93 -25.90
C ASP A 81 8.16 -15.16 -24.72
N TRP A 82 8.39 -14.44 -23.63
CA TRP A 82 7.49 -14.43 -22.48
C TRP A 82 6.10 -13.93 -22.86
N LEU A 83 5.99 -12.80 -23.57
CA LEU A 83 4.70 -12.26 -24.00
C LEU A 83 3.93 -13.21 -24.92
N LYS A 84 4.62 -14.05 -25.69
CA LYS A 84 4.00 -15.10 -26.52
C LYS A 84 3.49 -16.29 -25.71
N LEU A 85 4.10 -16.63 -24.58
CA LEU A 85 3.62 -17.70 -23.69
C LEU A 85 2.26 -17.39 -23.08
N PHE A 86 2.08 -16.13 -22.65
CA PHE A 86 0.91 -15.70 -21.90
C PHE A 86 0.37 -14.37 -22.47
N PRO A 87 -0.16 -14.39 -23.72
CA PRO A 87 -0.53 -13.17 -24.44
C PRO A 87 -1.74 -12.45 -23.83
N SER A 88 -2.60 -13.18 -23.10
CA SER A 88 -3.77 -12.62 -22.42
C SER A 88 -3.44 -11.94 -21.09
N ARG A 89 -2.19 -12.03 -20.60
CA ARG A 89 -1.77 -11.50 -19.28
C ARG A 89 -0.48 -10.68 -19.37
N PRO A 90 -0.36 -9.74 -20.32
CA PRO A 90 0.92 -9.11 -20.69
C PRO A 90 1.64 -8.43 -19.52
N VAL A 91 0.90 -7.78 -18.62
CA VAL A 91 1.48 -7.09 -17.46
C VAL A 91 2.13 -8.09 -16.50
N GLY A 92 1.38 -9.12 -16.07
CA GLY A 92 1.94 -10.15 -15.18
C GLY A 92 3.11 -10.88 -15.82
N THR A 93 2.99 -11.21 -17.10
CA THR A 93 4.06 -11.85 -17.88
C THR A 93 5.32 -11.00 -17.94
N LEU A 94 5.19 -9.68 -18.14
CA LEU A 94 6.32 -8.75 -18.11
C LEU A 94 6.98 -8.71 -16.72
N THR A 95 6.19 -8.68 -15.64
CA THR A 95 6.76 -8.72 -14.28
C THR A 95 7.58 -9.99 -14.05
N PHE A 96 7.12 -11.15 -14.55
CA PHE A 96 7.86 -12.40 -14.43
C PHE A 96 9.09 -12.44 -15.33
N ALA A 97 9.01 -11.93 -16.56
CA ALA A 97 10.16 -11.86 -17.47
C ALA A 97 11.30 -11.01 -16.87
N LEU A 98 10.95 -9.85 -16.29
CA LEU A 98 11.90 -9.01 -15.57
C LEU A 98 12.44 -9.72 -14.32
N ASN A 99 11.57 -10.37 -13.55
CA ASN A 99 12.00 -11.11 -12.37
C ASN A 99 12.98 -12.24 -12.72
N TYR A 100 12.72 -12.97 -13.80
CA TYR A 100 13.56 -14.06 -14.30
C TYR A 100 14.89 -13.53 -14.87
N HIS A 101 14.90 -12.35 -15.47
CA HIS A 101 16.13 -11.71 -15.93
C HIS A 101 17.14 -11.52 -14.78
N PHE A 102 16.67 -11.08 -13.61
CA PHE A 102 17.52 -10.81 -12.45
C PHE A 102 17.75 -12.03 -11.54
N HIS A 103 16.72 -12.84 -11.30
CA HIS A 103 16.75 -13.90 -10.27
C HIS A 103 16.73 -15.32 -10.84
N ARG A 104 16.52 -15.50 -12.16
CA ARG A 104 16.41 -16.82 -12.79
C ARG A 104 15.40 -17.70 -12.06
N LEU A 105 15.77 -18.87 -11.57
CA LEU A 105 14.88 -19.78 -10.85
C LEU A 105 14.98 -19.62 -9.31
N ASP A 106 15.66 -18.59 -8.81
CA ASP A 106 15.70 -18.28 -7.39
C ASP A 106 14.33 -17.74 -6.93
N VAL A 107 13.60 -18.58 -6.18
CA VAL A 107 12.25 -18.32 -5.65
C VAL A 107 12.19 -17.09 -4.76
N TRP A 108 13.29 -16.75 -4.07
CA TRP A 108 13.31 -15.66 -3.10
C TRP A 108 12.88 -14.34 -3.73
N GLY A 109 13.43 -14.03 -4.92
CA GLY A 109 13.10 -12.80 -5.64
C GLY A 109 11.65 -12.76 -6.12
N TYR A 110 11.03 -13.91 -6.38
CA TYR A 110 9.63 -13.98 -6.77
C TYR A 110 8.68 -13.73 -5.61
N HIS A 111 8.96 -14.31 -4.44
CA HIS A 111 8.22 -14.04 -3.21
C HIS A 111 8.35 -12.58 -2.78
N LEU A 112 9.52 -11.97 -2.95
CA LEU A 112 9.70 -10.54 -2.67
C LEU A 112 8.72 -9.68 -3.47
N VAL A 113 8.67 -9.89 -4.79
CA VAL A 113 7.79 -9.11 -5.67
C VAL A 113 6.31 -9.39 -5.34
N ASN A 114 5.93 -10.64 -5.07
CA ASN A 114 4.57 -10.97 -4.66
C ASN A 114 4.18 -10.28 -3.35
N LEU A 115 5.07 -10.29 -2.36
CA LEU A 115 4.84 -9.63 -1.07
C LEU A 115 4.69 -8.12 -1.26
N ILE A 116 5.53 -7.47 -2.08
CA ILE A 116 5.40 -6.03 -2.38
C ILE A 116 4.04 -5.71 -3.00
N ILE A 117 3.58 -6.51 -3.96
CA ILE A 117 2.27 -6.33 -4.60
C ILE A 117 1.15 -6.50 -3.57
N HIS A 118 1.21 -7.53 -2.72
CA HIS A 118 0.21 -7.77 -1.67
C HIS A 118 0.15 -6.64 -0.64
N LEU A 119 1.31 -6.15 -0.18
CA LEU A 119 1.40 -5.01 0.72
C LEU A 119 0.81 -3.74 0.08
N THR A 120 1.09 -3.53 -1.20
CA THR A 120 0.52 -2.40 -1.96
C THR A 120 -1.00 -2.51 -2.01
N ASN A 121 -1.55 -3.69 -2.33
CA ASN A 121 -2.99 -3.94 -2.32
C ASN A 121 -3.63 -3.68 -0.95
N ALA A 122 -2.99 -4.11 0.14
CA ALA A 122 -3.48 -3.86 1.49
C ALA A 122 -3.56 -2.36 1.82
N LEU A 123 -2.54 -1.59 1.41
CA LEU A 123 -2.53 -0.13 1.58
C LEU A 123 -3.57 0.56 0.70
N LEU A 124 -3.78 0.10 -0.53
CA LEU A 124 -4.84 0.61 -1.40
C LEU A 124 -6.23 0.30 -0.85
N ILE A 125 -6.46 -0.88 -0.27
CA ILE A 125 -7.73 -1.23 0.38
C ILE A 125 -8.00 -0.37 1.60
N TRP A 126 -6.98 -0.15 2.44
CA TRP A 126 -7.04 0.80 3.55
C TRP A 126 -7.47 2.19 3.03
N TRP A 127 -6.80 2.67 1.99
CA TRP A 127 -7.06 4.00 1.43
C TRP A 127 -8.44 4.10 0.79
N LEU A 128 -8.84 3.10 0.00
CA LEU A 128 -10.16 3.02 -0.63
C LEU A 128 -11.26 3.04 0.43
N THR A 129 -11.13 2.24 1.50
CA THR A 129 -12.10 2.23 2.62
C THR A 129 -12.20 3.62 3.25
N TRP A 130 -11.06 4.28 3.48
CA TRP A 130 -11.03 5.63 4.03
C TRP A 130 -11.69 6.65 3.09
N LEU A 131 -11.47 6.54 1.78
CA LEU A 131 -12.08 7.40 0.77
C LEU A 131 -13.59 7.22 0.72
N THR A 132 -14.06 5.97 0.66
CA THR A 132 -15.49 5.62 0.65
C THR A 132 -16.21 6.22 1.87
N LEU A 133 -15.64 6.07 3.06
CA LEU A 133 -16.20 6.62 4.31
C LEU A 133 -16.03 8.13 4.45
N SER A 134 -15.20 8.76 3.61
CA SER A 134 -15.02 10.21 3.58
C SER A 134 -15.92 10.92 2.54
N THR A 135 -16.68 10.16 1.74
CA THR A 135 -17.61 10.72 0.75
C THR A 135 -18.72 11.55 1.39
N PRO A 136 -19.26 12.58 0.71
CA PRO A 136 -20.32 13.42 1.25
C PRO A 136 -21.56 12.65 1.72
N VAL A 137 -21.95 11.60 0.99
CA VAL A 137 -23.10 10.75 1.31
C VAL A 137 -22.90 10.00 2.63
N MET A 138 -21.66 9.58 2.92
CA MET A 138 -21.35 8.86 4.14
C MET A 138 -21.19 9.78 5.35
N LYS A 139 -20.91 11.08 5.18
CA LYS A 139 -20.66 12.02 6.30
C LYS A 139 -21.79 12.12 7.31
N THR A 140 -23.03 11.90 6.89
CA THR A 140 -24.21 11.91 7.76
C THR A 140 -24.42 10.59 8.50
N SER A 141 -23.73 9.52 8.10
CA SER A 141 -23.81 8.22 8.74
C SER A 141 -22.91 8.14 9.98
N GLU A 142 -23.41 7.47 11.01
CA GLU A 142 -22.71 7.28 12.28
C GLU A 142 -21.41 6.47 12.14
N ILE A 143 -21.31 5.65 11.09
CA ILE A 143 -20.13 4.84 10.79
C ILE A 143 -18.91 5.70 10.41
N SER A 144 -19.14 6.88 9.84
CA SER A 144 -18.07 7.77 9.37
C SER A 144 -17.26 8.37 10.52
N ARG A 145 -17.81 8.36 11.75
CA ARG A 145 -17.06 8.70 12.98
C ARG A 145 -15.90 7.74 13.23
N TYR A 146 -16.02 6.49 12.79
CA TYR A 146 -15.01 5.44 12.97
C TYR A 146 -14.17 5.20 11.71
N LYS A 147 -14.26 6.08 10.70
CA LYS A 147 -13.67 5.87 9.37
C LYS A 147 -12.19 5.44 9.39
N THR A 148 -11.38 6.08 10.23
CA THR A 148 -9.94 5.82 10.29
C THR A 148 -9.66 4.44 10.87
N MET A 149 -10.39 4.06 11.94
CA MET A 149 -10.25 2.75 12.57
C MET A 149 -10.77 1.64 11.66
N LEU A 150 -11.92 1.85 10.99
CA LEU A 150 -12.47 0.89 10.06
C LEU A 150 -11.55 0.67 8.86
N ALA A 151 -11.02 1.74 8.27
CA ALA A 151 -10.03 1.63 7.20
C ALA A 151 -8.81 0.82 7.65
N PHE A 152 -8.27 1.11 8.84
CA PHE A 152 -7.15 0.36 9.43
C PHE A 152 -7.47 -1.13 9.61
N LEU A 153 -8.62 -1.45 10.21
CA LEU A 153 -9.04 -2.83 10.44
C LEU A 153 -9.27 -3.58 9.13
N THR A 154 -9.83 -2.94 8.10
CA THR A 154 -10.01 -3.55 6.77
C THR A 154 -8.65 -3.85 6.12
N GLY A 155 -7.70 -2.92 6.16
CA GLY A 155 -6.34 -3.13 5.64
C GLY A 155 -5.59 -4.23 6.39
N MET A 156 -5.68 -4.25 7.72
CA MET A 156 -5.11 -5.31 8.57
C MET A 156 -5.73 -6.67 8.26
N LEU A 157 -7.06 -6.75 8.21
CA LEU A 157 -7.78 -7.97 7.90
C LEU A 157 -7.33 -8.52 6.55
N PHE A 158 -7.25 -7.67 5.52
CA PHE A 158 -6.81 -8.06 4.20
C PHE A 158 -5.36 -8.56 4.19
N VAL A 159 -4.44 -7.80 4.80
CA VAL A 159 -3.02 -8.17 4.77
C VAL A 159 -2.76 -9.49 5.48
N THR A 160 -3.41 -9.74 6.61
CA THR A 160 -3.19 -10.97 7.41
C THR A 160 -4.14 -12.12 7.08
N HIS A 161 -5.01 -11.98 6.07
CA HIS A 161 -6.03 -13.00 5.79
C HIS A 161 -5.38 -14.31 5.30
N PRO A 162 -5.67 -15.48 5.88
CA PRO A 162 -5.06 -16.75 5.46
C PRO A 162 -5.26 -17.10 3.99
N LEU A 163 -6.40 -16.70 3.38
CA LEU A 163 -6.64 -16.86 1.94
C LEU A 163 -5.60 -16.14 1.07
N ALA A 164 -5.01 -15.04 1.55
CA ALA A 164 -3.98 -14.31 0.81
C ALA A 164 -2.61 -15.01 0.82
N THR A 165 -2.45 -16.10 1.59
CA THR A 165 -1.24 -16.96 1.53
C THR A 165 -0.98 -17.43 0.10
N GLN A 166 -2.03 -17.75 -0.66
CA GLN A 166 -1.89 -18.17 -2.06
C GLN A 166 -1.30 -17.04 -2.92
N SER A 167 -1.77 -15.80 -2.74
CA SER A 167 -1.34 -14.61 -3.47
C SER A 167 0.13 -14.23 -3.24
N VAL A 168 0.72 -14.65 -2.11
CA VAL A 168 2.12 -14.37 -1.76
C VAL A 168 3.03 -15.58 -2.00
N THR A 169 2.57 -16.77 -1.63
CA THR A 169 3.37 -18.01 -1.60
C THR A 169 3.32 -18.78 -2.92
N TYR A 170 2.22 -18.72 -3.69
CA TYR A 170 2.21 -19.37 -5.01
C TYR A 170 2.65 -18.32 -6.02
N ILE A 171 3.82 -18.51 -6.61
CA ILE A 171 4.48 -17.52 -7.44
C ILE A 171 3.57 -17.08 -8.60
N ALA A 172 2.95 -18.03 -9.30
CA ALA A 172 2.03 -17.80 -10.41
C ALA A 172 0.77 -17.01 -10.02
N GLN A 173 0.33 -17.06 -8.76
CA GLN A 173 -0.82 -16.29 -8.28
C GLN A 173 -0.57 -14.78 -8.23
N ARG A 174 0.65 -14.32 -8.55
CA ARG A 174 0.92 -12.91 -8.89
C ARG A 174 -0.05 -12.34 -9.91
N PHE A 175 -0.52 -13.15 -10.87
CA PHE A 175 -1.52 -12.69 -11.85
C PHE A 175 -2.81 -12.22 -11.17
N ALA A 176 -3.29 -12.93 -10.15
CA ALA A 176 -4.46 -12.52 -9.39
C ALA A 176 -4.16 -11.26 -8.56
N SER A 177 -3.02 -11.22 -7.88
CA SER A 177 -2.59 -10.06 -7.09
C SER A 177 -2.47 -8.78 -7.92
N LEU A 178 -1.95 -8.88 -9.15
CA LEU A 178 -1.88 -7.75 -10.09
C LEU A 178 -3.25 -7.35 -10.61
N ALA A 179 -4.15 -8.30 -10.88
CA ALA A 179 -5.52 -7.98 -11.26
C ALA A 179 -6.23 -7.18 -10.16
N THR A 180 -6.05 -7.56 -8.89
CA THR A 180 -6.52 -6.78 -7.74
C THR A 180 -5.87 -5.39 -7.70
N LEU A 181 -4.56 -5.30 -7.90
CA LEU A 181 -3.82 -4.03 -7.86
C LEU A 181 -4.36 -3.00 -8.87
N PHE A 182 -4.64 -3.42 -10.10
CA PHE A 182 -5.16 -2.52 -11.14
C PHE A 182 -6.68 -2.32 -11.09
N TYR A 183 -7.38 -3.06 -10.24
CA TYR A 183 -8.82 -2.88 -10.01
C TYR A 183 -9.09 -1.84 -8.91
N LEU A 184 -8.24 -1.80 -7.87
CA LEU A 184 -8.31 -0.87 -6.74
C LEU A 184 -7.85 0.55 -7.12
#